data_AF-A0A2D6XLV5-F1
#
_entry.id   AF-A0A2D6XLV5-F1
#
_cell.length_a   1.000
_cell.length_b   1.000
_cell.length_c   1.000
_cell.angle_alpha   90.00
_cell.angle_beta   90.00
_cell.angle_gamma   90.00
#
_symmetry.space_group_name_H-M   'P 1'
#
loop_
_entity.id
_entity.type
_entity.pdbx_description
1 polymer ?
#
loop_
_entity_poly.entity_id
_entity_poly.type
_entity_poly.pdbx_seq_one_letter_code
_entity_poly.pdbx_strand_id
1 'polypeptide(L)'
;MIPHILTDSSLTVVIDGKAHTMASDHPSWQQAKEALKDSNFDLLENLFDVAKAVPAYSDGNIEVRDGQVLYDGEEVHNHCVDRLLYFMRENLPYQPLVKFLGKLMDNPSARAVNELYGFLEHKNMPLTPDGNFLAYKGVKSDYTDFYSGKFDNSVGQSLKMTRNTVCDDANIGCSAGFHAGSYEYAKGYASGGGHLMVVEIDPTDVVSVPHDSDCQKLRTSKYKVVGVYETIDAPPLEDNYGDMNYVDWDDDVSDEWNEGWAEGYAAGQKGD
;
A
#
# COMPACT_ATOMS: atom_id res chain seq x y z
N MET A 1 5.00 -26.18 -36.96
CA MET A 1 6.00 -26.90 -36.16
C MET A 1 7.19 -25.98 -35.98
N ILE A 2 7.54 -25.62 -34.75
CA ILE A 2 8.71 -24.81 -34.44
C ILE A 2 9.93 -25.73 -34.28
N PRO A 3 11.09 -25.40 -34.91
CA PRO A 3 12.34 -26.09 -34.62
C PRO A 3 12.71 -25.90 -33.14
N HIS A 4 12.99 -27.00 -32.44
CA HIS A 4 13.30 -26.97 -31.03
C HIS A 4 14.29 -28.06 -30.62
N ILE A 5 14.97 -27.82 -29.50
CA ILE A 5 15.79 -28.78 -28.76
C ILE A 5 15.25 -28.80 -27.33
N LEU A 6 14.73 -29.94 -26.90
CA LEU A 6 14.30 -30.14 -25.51
C LEU A 6 15.25 -31.14 -24.86
N THR A 7 15.90 -30.72 -23.78
CA THR A 7 16.72 -31.55 -22.89
C THR A 7 16.08 -31.61 -21.49
N ASP A 8 16.66 -32.39 -20.59
CA ASP A 8 16.21 -32.44 -19.19
C ASP A 8 16.39 -31.10 -18.46
N SER A 9 17.35 -30.28 -18.91
CA SER A 9 17.76 -29.03 -18.28
C SER A 9 17.38 -27.76 -19.04
N SER A 10 16.93 -27.87 -20.29
CA SER A 10 16.67 -26.70 -21.13
C SER A 10 15.75 -26.96 -22.30
N LEU A 11 15.03 -25.93 -22.73
CA LEU A 11 14.22 -25.90 -23.93
C LEU A 11 14.74 -24.74 -24.78
N THR A 12 15.22 -25.06 -25.97
CA THR A 12 15.60 -24.08 -26.98
C THR A 12 14.61 -24.15 -28.14
N VAL A 13 14.07 -23.00 -28.55
CA VAL A 13 13.14 -22.87 -29.68
C VAL A 13 13.67 -21.84 -30.67
N VAL A 14 13.37 -22.02 -31.95
CA VAL A 14 13.70 -21.02 -32.99
C VAL A 14 12.43 -20.31 -33.42
N ILE A 15 12.33 -19.02 -33.08
CA ILE A 15 11.20 -18.13 -33.39
C ILE A 15 11.76 -16.98 -34.23
N ASP A 16 11.16 -16.69 -35.38
CA ASP A 16 11.62 -15.66 -36.32
C ASP A 16 13.12 -15.70 -36.65
N GLY A 17 13.67 -16.91 -36.75
CA GLY A 17 15.08 -17.15 -37.04
C GLY A 17 16.05 -16.88 -35.88
N LYS A 18 15.55 -16.55 -34.69
CA LYS A 18 16.34 -16.38 -33.46
C LYS A 18 16.15 -17.57 -32.53
N ALA A 19 17.23 -18.02 -31.91
CA ALA A 19 17.17 -19.04 -30.87
C ALA A 19 16.81 -18.40 -29.52
N HIS A 20 15.81 -18.95 -28.83
CA HIS A 20 15.40 -18.59 -27.48
C HIS A 20 15.57 -19.82 -26.60
N THR A 21 16.23 -19.68 -25.44
CA THR A 21 16.52 -20.80 -24.52
C THR A 21 15.98 -20.50 -23.13
N MET A 22 15.32 -21.49 -22.53
CA MET A 22 14.73 -21.46 -21.20
C MET A 22 15.30 -22.64 -20.42
N ALA A 23 15.75 -22.40 -19.19
CA ALA A 23 16.22 -23.44 -18.28
C ALA A 23 15.04 -24.20 -17.66
N SER A 24 15.28 -25.44 -17.24
CA SER A 24 14.25 -26.30 -16.63
C SER A 24 13.70 -25.80 -15.29
N ASP A 25 14.45 -24.90 -14.65
CA ASP A 25 14.09 -24.26 -13.38
C ASP A 25 13.27 -22.97 -13.56
N HIS A 26 13.02 -22.54 -14.80
CA HIS A 26 12.27 -21.34 -15.07
C HIS A 26 10.80 -21.50 -14.62
N PRO A 27 10.16 -20.47 -14.02
CA PRO A 27 8.77 -20.57 -13.54
C PRO A 27 7.79 -21.06 -14.60
N SER A 28 7.98 -20.65 -15.85
CA SER A 28 7.12 -21.03 -16.98
C SER A 28 7.52 -22.33 -17.68
N TRP A 29 8.46 -23.12 -17.12
CA TRP A 29 9.00 -24.33 -17.76
C TRP A 29 7.92 -25.34 -18.16
N GLN A 30 7.01 -25.67 -17.24
CA GLN A 30 5.97 -26.66 -17.52
C GLN A 30 4.98 -26.16 -18.58
N GLN A 31 4.56 -24.90 -18.49
CA GLN A 31 3.70 -24.29 -19.51
C GLN A 31 4.40 -24.18 -20.87
N ALA A 32 5.70 -23.93 -20.92
CA ALA A 32 6.44 -23.91 -22.17
C ALA A 32 6.44 -25.30 -22.84
N LYS A 33 6.57 -26.37 -22.03
CA LYS A 33 6.45 -27.76 -22.53
C LYS A 33 5.03 -28.08 -23.00
N GLU A 34 4.01 -27.64 -22.29
CA GLU A 34 2.61 -27.82 -22.66
C GLU A 34 2.25 -27.05 -23.94
N ALA A 35 2.64 -25.77 -24.01
CA ALA A 35 2.47 -24.93 -25.19
C ALA A 35 3.16 -25.53 -26.43
N LEU A 36 4.37 -26.08 -26.26
CA LEU A 36 5.06 -26.80 -27.32
C LEU A 36 4.31 -28.05 -27.77
N LYS A 37 3.77 -28.84 -26.83
CA LYS A 37 3.00 -30.07 -27.10
C LYS A 37 1.70 -29.77 -27.82
N ASP A 38 0.98 -28.72 -27.40
CA ASP A 38 -0.31 -28.33 -27.95
C ASP A 38 -0.17 -27.45 -29.20
N SER A 39 1.06 -27.19 -29.65
CA SER A 39 1.37 -26.30 -30.79
C SER A 39 0.84 -24.86 -30.60
N ASN A 40 0.73 -24.40 -29.36
CA ASN A 40 0.38 -23.03 -29.01
C ASN A 40 1.63 -22.14 -29.04
N PHE A 41 2.09 -21.82 -30.26
CA PHE A 41 3.35 -21.11 -30.46
C PHE A 41 3.32 -19.65 -30.00
N ASP A 42 2.15 -18.99 -30.05
CA ASP A 42 1.99 -17.62 -29.53
C ASP A 42 2.21 -17.56 -28.01
N LEU A 43 1.66 -18.53 -27.27
CA LEU A 43 1.93 -18.65 -25.84
C LEU A 43 3.41 -18.96 -25.59
N LEU A 44 3.98 -19.89 -26.35
CA LEU A 44 5.39 -20.28 -26.22
C LEU A 44 6.32 -19.07 -26.40
N GLU A 45 6.12 -18.26 -27.44
CA GLU A 45 6.90 -17.04 -27.70
C GLU A 45 6.83 -16.06 -26.53
N ASN A 46 5.63 -15.78 -26.02
CA ASN A 46 5.43 -14.89 -24.88
C ASN A 46 6.20 -15.39 -23.63
N LEU A 47 6.18 -16.69 -23.35
CA LEU A 47 6.90 -17.25 -22.20
C LEU A 47 8.43 -17.07 -22.30
N PHE A 48 9.00 -17.04 -23.50
CA PHE A 48 10.42 -16.75 -23.70
C PHE A 48 10.75 -15.25 -23.60
N ASP A 49 9.82 -14.39 -24.00
CA ASP A 49 10.00 -12.94 -23.88
C ASP A 49 9.87 -12.45 -22.43
N VAL A 50 9.02 -13.09 -21.63
CA VAL A 50 8.89 -12.85 -20.19
C VAL A 50 10.24 -12.99 -19.47
N ALA A 51 10.98 -14.07 -19.76
CA ALA A 51 12.29 -14.34 -19.15
C ALA A 51 13.33 -13.25 -19.48
N LYS A 52 13.25 -12.67 -20.68
CA LYS A 52 14.16 -11.62 -21.14
C LYS A 52 13.78 -10.23 -20.62
N ALA A 53 12.50 -10.01 -20.33
CA ALA A 53 11.98 -8.68 -20.08
C ALA A 53 12.06 -8.26 -18.59
N VAL A 54 12.15 -9.19 -17.64
CA VAL A 54 12.21 -8.82 -16.20
C VAL A 54 13.37 -7.86 -15.87
N PRO A 55 14.63 -8.12 -16.27
CA PRO A 55 15.73 -7.17 -16.01
C PRO A 55 15.50 -5.79 -16.65
N ALA A 56 14.78 -5.73 -17.77
CA ALA A 56 14.50 -4.47 -18.45
C ALA A 56 13.47 -3.60 -17.70
N TYR A 57 12.62 -4.18 -16.87
CA TYR A 57 11.60 -3.47 -16.09
C TYR A 57 12.05 -3.11 -14.66
N SER A 58 13.19 -3.63 -14.22
CA SER A 58 13.74 -3.46 -12.87
C SER A 58 15.05 -2.66 -12.83
N ASP A 59 15.37 -1.96 -13.92
CA ASP A 59 16.68 -1.33 -14.14
C ASP A 59 17.87 -2.30 -13.97
N GLY A 60 17.62 -3.61 -14.11
CA GLY A 60 18.58 -4.69 -13.95
C GLY A 60 18.70 -5.27 -12.54
N ASN A 61 18.05 -4.69 -11.53
CA ASN A 61 18.25 -5.09 -10.13
C ASN A 61 17.43 -6.31 -9.74
N ILE A 62 16.39 -6.67 -10.51
CA ILE A 62 15.57 -7.88 -10.27
C ILE A 62 15.87 -8.92 -11.33
N GLU A 63 16.21 -10.12 -10.88
CA GLU A 63 16.42 -11.31 -11.71
C GLU A 63 15.48 -12.44 -11.26
N VAL A 64 15.07 -13.28 -12.21
CA VAL A 64 14.33 -14.52 -11.92
C VAL A 64 15.17 -15.69 -12.35
N ARG A 65 15.62 -16.50 -11.38
CA ARG A 65 16.52 -17.62 -11.61
C ARG A 65 16.21 -18.74 -10.64
N ASP A 66 16.30 -19.98 -11.08
CA ASP A 66 16.10 -21.15 -10.21
C ASP A 66 14.70 -21.18 -9.54
N GLY A 67 13.69 -20.58 -10.19
CA GLY A 67 12.35 -20.42 -9.64
C GLY A 67 12.23 -19.38 -8.51
N GLN A 68 13.31 -18.65 -8.23
CA GLN A 68 13.43 -17.63 -7.20
C GLN A 68 13.54 -16.24 -7.83
N VAL A 69 13.23 -15.22 -7.04
CA VAL A 69 13.44 -13.81 -7.41
C VAL A 69 14.63 -13.29 -6.61
N LEU A 70 15.60 -12.72 -7.31
CA LEU A 70 16.78 -12.11 -6.72
C LEU A 70 16.69 -10.60 -6.87
N TYR A 71 17.09 -9.88 -5.83
CA TYR A 71 17.29 -8.43 -5.85
C TYR A 71 18.76 -8.12 -5.54
N ASP A 72 19.47 -7.45 -6.44
CA ASP A 72 20.91 -7.19 -6.34
C ASP A 72 21.75 -8.46 -6.04
N GLY A 73 21.30 -9.61 -6.54
CA GLY A 73 21.94 -10.92 -6.36
C GLY A 73 21.59 -11.66 -5.06
N GLU A 74 20.77 -11.07 -4.19
CA GLU A 74 20.27 -11.70 -2.97
C GLU A 74 18.86 -12.25 -3.17
N GLU A 75 18.58 -13.44 -2.66
CA GLU A 75 17.25 -14.05 -2.74
C GLU A 75 16.23 -13.24 -1.94
N VAL A 76 15.11 -12.91 -2.57
CA VAL A 76 13.98 -12.23 -1.93
C VAL A 76 12.81 -13.20 -1.85
N HIS A 77 12.33 -13.44 -0.63
CA HIS A 77 11.17 -14.30 -0.38
C HIS A 77 10.08 -13.55 0.37
N ASN A 78 8.99 -13.20 -0.32
CA ASN A 78 7.82 -12.55 0.26
C ASN A 78 6.57 -12.75 -0.61
N HIS A 79 5.41 -12.31 -0.10
CA HIS A 79 4.12 -12.42 -0.79
C HIS A 79 4.10 -11.73 -2.17
N CYS A 80 4.86 -10.64 -2.35
CA CYS A 80 4.95 -9.95 -3.65
C CYS A 80 5.71 -10.77 -4.69
N VAL A 81 6.73 -11.51 -4.27
CA VAL A 81 7.50 -12.44 -5.11
C VAL A 81 6.61 -13.60 -5.57
N ASP A 82 5.85 -14.21 -4.66
CA ASP A 82 4.92 -15.30 -5.02
C ASP A 82 3.88 -14.83 -6.05
N ARG A 83 3.34 -13.62 -5.84
CA ARG A 83 2.39 -12.99 -6.78
C ARG A 83 3.05 -12.67 -8.13
N LEU A 84 4.28 -12.17 -8.14
CA LEU A 84 5.03 -11.92 -9.37
C LEU A 84 5.23 -13.22 -10.17
N LEU A 85 5.74 -14.27 -9.53
CA LEU A 85 5.96 -15.57 -10.16
C LEU A 85 4.65 -16.18 -10.68
N TYR A 86 3.54 -16.03 -9.93
CA TYR A 86 2.22 -16.45 -10.39
C TYR A 86 1.79 -15.70 -11.65
N PHE A 87 1.89 -14.37 -11.68
CA PHE A 87 1.51 -13.58 -12.86
C PHE A 87 2.35 -13.93 -14.09
N MET A 88 3.65 -14.18 -13.89
CA MET A 88 4.54 -14.62 -14.98
C MET A 88 4.17 -16.00 -15.54
N ARG A 89 3.82 -16.96 -14.67
CA ARG A 89 3.32 -18.28 -15.10
C ARG A 89 2.02 -18.15 -15.87
N GLU A 90 1.03 -17.46 -15.31
CA GLU A 90 -0.28 -17.32 -15.95
C GLU A 90 -0.30 -16.38 -17.18
N ASN A 91 0.85 -15.89 -17.63
CA ASN A 91 0.99 -14.92 -18.72
C ASN A 91 0.10 -13.66 -18.50
N LEU A 92 0.01 -13.22 -17.24
CA LEU A 92 -0.71 -12.02 -16.83
C LEU A 92 0.23 -10.80 -16.80
N PRO A 93 -0.29 -9.56 -16.87
CA PRO A 93 0.54 -8.35 -16.80
C PRO A 93 1.32 -8.24 -15.47
N TYR A 94 2.61 -8.55 -15.50
CA TYR A 94 3.49 -8.60 -14.32
C TYR A 94 4.39 -7.36 -14.17
N GLN A 95 4.48 -6.50 -15.20
CA GLN A 95 5.36 -5.33 -15.21
C GLN A 95 5.12 -4.37 -14.02
N PRO A 96 3.87 -4.09 -13.62
CA PRO A 96 3.60 -3.30 -12.40
C PRO A 96 4.19 -3.94 -11.13
N LEU A 97 4.16 -5.27 -11.03
CA LEU A 97 4.69 -6.01 -9.88
C LEU A 97 6.22 -5.93 -9.82
N VAL A 98 6.90 -6.03 -10.96
CA VAL A 98 8.37 -5.88 -11.04
C VAL A 98 8.79 -4.49 -10.59
N LYS A 99 8.16 -3.44 -11.12
CA LYS A 99 8.44 -2.05 -10.73
C LYS A 99 8.12 -1.80 -9.26
N PHE A 100 7.00 -2.32 -8.78
CA PHE A 100 6.62 -2.23 -7.37
C PHE A 100 7.67 -2.88 -6.47
N LEU A 101 8.12 -4.10 -6.81
CA LEU A 101 9.15 -4.81 -6.04
C LEU A 101 10.46 -4.02 -6.02
N GLY A 102 10.88 -3.45 -7.14
CA GLY A 102 12.09 -2.61 -7.20
C GLY A 102 11.98 -1.41 -6.26
N LYS A 103 10.90 -0.64 -6.37
CA LYS A 103 10.63 0.50 -5.48
C LYS A 103 10.50 0.12 -4.01
N LEU A 104 9.95 -1.06 -3.73
CA LEU A 104 9.84 -1.56 -2.37
C LEU A 104 11.23 -1.82 -1.80
N MET A 105 12.10 -2.49 -2.54
CA MET A 105 13.48 -2.76 -2.12
C MET A 105 14.33 -1.49 -2.02
N ASP A 106 14.03 -0.46 -2.80
CA ASP A 106 14.65 0.87 -2.71
C ASP A 106 14.19 1.69 -1.49
N ASN A 107 13.20 1.23 -0.72
CA ASN A 107 12.77 1.94 0.47
C ASN A 107 13.91 2.00 1.50
N PRO A 108 14.30 3.20 2.00
CA PRO A 108 15.42 3.33 2.92
C PRO A 108 15.17 2.72 4.31
N SER A 109 13.95 2.28 4.61
CA SER A 109 13.58 1.63 5.87
C SER A 109 13.35 0.14 5.65
N ALA A 110 14.30 -0.68 6.09
CA ALA A 110 14.15 -2.14 6.11
C ALA A 110 12.91 -2.60 6.90
N ARG A 111 12.50 -1.83 7.92
CA ARG A 111 11.25 -2.04 8.65
C ARG A 111 10.05 -1.85 7.72
N ALA A 112 9.98 -0.73 7.00
CA ALA A 112 8.89 -0.44 6.08
C ALA A 112 8.79 -1.50 4.98
N VAL A 113 9.93 -2.00 4.47
CA VAL A 113 9.98 -3.11 3.51
C VAL A 113 9.26 -4.35 4.06
N ASN A 114 9.66 -4.79 5.26
CA ASN A 114 9.09 -5.98 5.90
C ASN A 114 7.61 -5.81 6.25
N GLU A 115 7.23 -4.64 6.75
CA GLU A 115 5.86 -4.32 7.15
C GLU A 115 4.91 -4.21 5.96
N LEU A 116 5.36 -3.59 4.86
CA LEU A 116 4.55 -3.40 3.66
C LEU A 116 4.27 -4.73 2.94
N TYR A 117 5.15 -5.73 3.08
CA TYR A 117 4.86 -7.09 2.62
C TYR A 117 3.58 -7.65 3.26
N GLY A 118 3.47 -7.57 4.58
CA GLY A 118 2.29 -8.07 5.31
C GLY A 118 1.05 -7.22 5.06
N PHE A 119 1.21 -5.90 4.93
CA PHE A 119 0.09 -5.00 4.60
C PHE A 119 -0.61 -5.40 3.29
N LEU A 120 0.17 -5.72 2.26
CA LEU A 120 -0.37 -6.02 0.92
C LEU A 120 -1.03 -7.39 0.82
N GLU A 121 -0.52 -8.38 1.56
CA GLU A 121 -1.13 -9.72 1.64
C GLU A 121 -2.60 -9.65 2.10
N HIS A 122 -2.93 -8.71 2.98
CA HIS A 122 -4.26 -8.61 3.57
C HIS A 122 -5.22 -7.64 2.88
N LYS A 123 -4.74 -6.77 1.98
CA LYS A 123 -5.50 -5.56 1.58
C LYS A 123 -5.73 -5.35 0.09
N ASN A 124 -5.32 -6.29 -0.79
CA ASN A 124 -5.66 -6.29 -2.23
C ASN A 124 -5.61 -4.90 -2.90
N MET A 125 -4.54 -4.15 -2.64
CA MET A 125 -4.38 -2.79 -3.17
C MET A 125 -4.02 -2.84 -4.67
N PRO A 126 -4.75 -2.12 -5.55
CA PRO A 126 -4.40 -2.05 -6.96
C PRO A 126 -3.02 -1.40 -7.19
N LEU A 127 -2.22 -1.99 -8.08
CA LEU A 127 -0.97 -1.40 -8.53
C LEU A 127 -1.20 -0.54 -9.78
N THR A 128 -0.46 0.56 -9.86
CA THR A 128 -0.37 1.42 -11.03
C THR A 128 0.67 0.89 -12.02
N PRO A 129 0.63 1.28 -13.31
CA PRO A 129 1.65 0.91 -14.29
C PRO A 129 3.09 1.27 -13.91
N ASP A 130 3.29 2.21 -12.99
CA ASP A 130 4.59 2.70 -12.53
C ASP A 130 5.09 2.02 -11.24
N GLY A 131 4.39 1.00 -10.76
CA GLY A 131 4.78 0.28 -9.54
C GLY A 131 4.40 1.00 -8.24
N ASN A 132 3.59 2.06 -8.32
CA ASN A 132 2.93 2.64 -7.14
C ASN A 132 1.67 1.83 -6.82
N PHE A 133 1.11 2.01 -5.62
CA PHE A 133 -0.16 1.38 -5.24
C PHE A 133 -1.22 2.42 -4.86
N LEU A 134 -2.48 2.04 -5.04
CA LEU A 134 -3.62 2.85 -4.64
C LEU A 134 -4.07 2.49 -3.24
N ALA A 135 -4.38 3.49 -2.43
CA ALA A 135 -4.95 3.36 -1.10
C ALA A 135 -6.06 4.40 -0.90
N TYR A 136 -6.75 4.32 0.25
CA TYR A 136 -7.86 5.20 0.58
C TYR A 136 -7.52 6.17 1.71
N LYS A 137 -8.09 7.37 1.65
CA LYS A 137 -7.93 8.40 2.67
C LYS A 137 -9.24 9.12 2.93
N GLY A 138 -9.73 9.07 4.17
CA GLY A 138 -10.86 9.89 4.62
C GLY A 138 -10.40 11.34 4.88
N VAL A 139 -11.17 12.30 4.37
CA VAL A 139 -10.94 13.75 4.54
C VAL A 139 -12.27 14.46 4.83
N LYS A 140 -12.19 15.70 5.32
CA LYS A 140 -13.37 16.53 5.61
C LYS A 140 -14.08 16.94 4.32
N SER A 141 -15.28 17.51 4.46
CA SER A 141 -16.09 18.04 3.34
C SER A 141 -15.43 19.19 2.58
N ASP A 142 -14.45 19.87 3.17
CA ASP A 142 -13.63 20.90 2.52
C ASP A 142 -12.32 20.33 1.93
N TYR A 143 -12.21 18.99 1.82
CA TYR A 143 -11.02 18.24 1.39
C TYR A 143 -9.79 18.35 2.29
N THR A 144 -9.88 18.98 3.47
CA THR A 144 -8.74 19.04 4.40
C THR A 144 -8.62 17.76 5.24
N ASP A 145 -7.41 17.48 5.74
CA ASP A 145 -7.18 16.35 6.64
C ASP A 145 -7.88 16.54 8.00
N PHE A 146 -8.35 15.43 8.60
CA PHE A 146 -9.09 15.47 9.87
C PHE A 146 -8.30 16.04 11.05
N TYR A 147 -7.00 15.73 11.13
CA TYR A 147 -6.20 16.02 12.32
C TYR A 147 -5.73 17.47 12.38
N SER A 148 -5.09 17.97 11.32
CA SER A 148 -4.54 19.32 11.30
C SER A 148 -5.45 20.34 10.64
N GLY A 149 -6.30 19.91 9.70
CA GLY A 149 -7.11 20.81 8.86
C GLY A 149 -6.28 21.74 7.97
N LYS A 150 -5.01 21.39 7.70
CA LYS A 150 -4.07 22.25 6.96
C LYS A 150 -3.75 21.73 5.57
N PHE A 151 -3.91 20.43 5.36
CA PHE A 151 -3.49 19.77 4.13
C PHE A 151 -4.69 19.57 3.21
N ASP A 152 -4.71 20.28 2.09
CA ASP A 152 -5.70 20.11 1.03
C ASP A 152 -5.48 18.78 0.28
N ASN A 153 -6.51 17.95 0.23
CA ASN A 153 -6.55 16.67 -0.47
C ASN A 153 -7.47 16.70 -1.68
N SER A 154 -7.66 17.85 -2.31
CA SER A 154 -8.35 17.93 -3.60
C SER A 154 -7.64 17.07 -4.66
N VAL A 155 -8.39 16.58 -5.65
CA VAL A 155 -7.84 15.72 -6.71
C VAL A 155 -6.74 16.47 -7.47
N GLY A 156 -5.61 15.79 -7.69
CA GLY A 156 -4.41 16.35 -8.33
C GLY A 156 -3.37 16.87 -7.34
N GLN A 157 -3.72 17.08 -6.07
CA GLN A 157 -2.76 17.51 -5.05
C GLN A 157 -1.69 16.43 -4.80
N SER A 158 -0.45 16.87 -4.64
CA SER A 158 0.67 16.02 -4.21
C SER A 158 1.18 16.53 -2.88
N LEU A 159 1.02 15.71 -1.84
CA LEU A 159 1.35 16.09 -0.48
C LEU A 159 2.68 15.45 -0.09
N LYS A 160 3.54 16.22 0.55
CA LYS A 160 4.87 15.78 0.97
C LYS A 160 5.23 16.43 2.31
N MET A 161 5.85 15.63 3.19
CA MET A 161 6.57 16.11 4.36
C MET A 161 7.98 15.51 4.38
N THR A 162 8.85 16.04 5.23
CA THR A 162 10.20 15.48 5.39
C THR A 162 10.07 14.07 5.99
N ARG A 163 10.65 13.06 5.36
CA ARG A 163 10.49 11.66 5.77
C ARG A 163 10.88 11.41 7.23
N ASN A 164 11.96 12.04 7.70
CA ASN A 164 12.43 11.89 9.08
C ASN A 164 11.53 12.55 10.14
N THR A 165 10.47 13.27 9.75
CA THR A 165 9.44 13.78 10.68
C THR A 165 8.24 12.84 10.79
N VAL A 166 8.23 11.73 10.04
CA VAL A 166 7.20 10.69 10.11
C VAL A 166 7.61 9.64 11.13
N CYS A 167 6.67 9.20 11.96
CA CYS A 167 6.92 8.21 13.00
C CYS A 167 7.07 6.80 12.40
N ASP A 168 8.27 6.25 12.55
CA ASP A 168 8.66 4.91 12.11
C ASP A 168 8.33 3.80 13.12
N ASP A 169 7.89 4.14 14.34
CA ASP A 169 7.44 3.17 15.34
C ASP A 169 6.01 2.67 15.05
N ALA A 170 5.91 1.41 14.61
CA ALA A 170 4.66 0.72 14.31
C ALA A 170 3.84 0.35 15.55
N ASN A 171 4.42 0.39 16.76
CA ASN A 171 3.70 0.16 18.01
C ASN A 171 2.90 1.39 18.45
N ILE A 172 3.25 2.57 17.95
CA ILE A 172 2.45 3.76 18.15
C ILE A 172 1.35 3.72 17.10
N GLY A 173 0.08 3.86 17.49
CA GLY A 173 -1.05 3.79 16.57
C GLY A 173 -1.30 5.08 15.78
N CYS A 174 -1.52 6.19 16.49
CA CYS A 174 -1.72 7.51 15.90
C CYS A 174 -0.49 8.38 16.18
N SER A 175 0.24 8.75 15.13
CA SER A 175 1.46 9.56 15.25
C SER A 175 1.67 10.42 14.00
N ALA A 176 2.76 11.19 13.98
CA ALA A 176 3.12 12.05 12.87
C ALA A 176 3.32 11.24 11.57
N GLY A 177 2.73 11.72 10.49
CA GLY A 177 2.77 11.08 9.18
C GLY A 177 1.47 11.29 8.42
N PHE A 178 1.52 11.13 7.10
CA PHE A 178 0.28 11.01 6.34
C PHE A 178 -0.26 9.59 6.44
N HIS A 179 -1.52 9.48 6.83
CA HIS A 179 -2.21 8.20 6.91
C HIS A 179 -3.05 7.96 5.65
N ALA A 180 -2.96 6.73 5.15
CA ALA A 180 -3.81 6.13 4.15
C ALA A 180 -3.97 4.63 4.51
N GLY A 181 -4.98 3.97 3.96
CA GLY A 181 -5.25 2.59 4.35
C GLY A 181 -6.29 1.90 3.47
N SER A 182 -6.84 0.81 4.00
CA SER A 182 -7.94 0.09 3.38
C SER A 182 -9.19 0.96 3.26
N TYR A 183 -10.11 0.52 2.41
CA TYR A 183 -11.39 1.17 2.23
C TYR A 183 -12.14 1.31 3.56
N GLU A 184 -12.23 0.23 4.33
CA GLU A 184 -12.97 0.17 5.60
C GLU A 184 -12.37 1.14 6.63
N TYR A 185 -11.04 1.13 6.78
CA TYR A 185 -10.36 2.03 7.70
C TYR A 185 -10.59 3.49 7.33
N ALA A 186 -10.36 3.84 6.06
CA ALA A 186 -10.48 5.22 5.60
C ALA A 186 -11.93 5.72 5.59
N LYS A 187 -12.91 4.86 5.28
CA LYS A 187 -14.34 5.18 5.34
C LYS A 187 -14.78 5.54 6.76
N GLY A 188 -14.24 4.85 7.76
CA GLY A 188 -14.51 5.16 9.17
C GLY A 188 -14.25 6.63 9.53
N TYR A 189 -13.18 7.22 8.97
CA TYR A 189 -12.86 8.64 9.21
C TYR A 189 -13.81 9.62 8.53
N ALA A 190 -14.29 9.29 7.33
CA ALA A 190 -15.20 10.15 6.57
C ALA A 190 -16.69 9.93 6.93
N SER A 191 -17.00 9.00 7.84
CA SER A 191 -18.37 8.61 8.20
C SER A 191 -19.23 9.73 8.79
N GLY A 192 -18.62 10.77 9.37
CA GLY A 192 -19.31 11.93 9.95
C GLY A 192 -19.64 13.05 8.95
N GLY A 193 -19.46 12.82 7.65
CA GLY A 193 -19.60 13.83 6.60
C GLY A 193 -18.25 14.26 6.06
N GLY A 194 -17.97 13.94 4.79
CA GLY A 194 -16.70 14.22 4.15
C GLY A 194 -16.50 13.46 2.84
N HIS A 195 -15.24 13.22 2.49
CA HIS A 195 -14.89 12.50 1.26
C HIS A 195 -13.93 11.35 1.55
N LEU A 196 -14.16 10.25 0.84
CA LEU A 196 -13.20 9.17 0.73
C LEU A 196 -12.41 9.36 -0.56
N MET A 197 -11.12 9.62 -0.42
CA MET A 197 -10.20 9.89 -1.52
C MET A 197 -9.44 8.64 -1.92
N VAL A 198 -9.09 8.54 -3.21
CA VAL A 198 -8.11 7.58 -3.73
C VAL A 198 -6.76 8.29 -3.81
N VAL A 199 -5.75 7.69 -3.18
CA VAL A 199 -4.38 8.20 -3.18
C VAL A 199 -3.43 7.18 -3.80
N GLU A 200 -2.48 7.68 -4.58
CA GLU A 200 -1.38 6.92 -5.15
C GLU A 200 -0.12 7.13 -4.31
N ILE A 201 0.51 6.03 -3.90
CA ILE A 201 1.63 6.01 -2.98
C ILE A 201 2.80 5.24 -3.60
N ASP A 202 3.97 5.88 -3.60
CA ASP A 202 5.23 5.22 -3.96
C ASP A 202 5.72 4.37 -2.78
N PRO A 203 6.05 3.08 -2.97
CA PRO A 203 6.56 2.22 -1.90
C PRO A 203 7.78 2.80 -1.18
N THR A 204 8.63 3.59 -1.85
CA THR A 204 9.81 4.24 -1.23
C THR A 204 9.44 5.30 -0.19
N ASP A 205 8.24 5.88 -0.29
CA ASP A 205 7.75 6.94 0.59
C ASP A 205 7.05 6.41 1.85
N VAL A 206 6.73 5.12 1.91
CA VAL A 206 6.13 4.44 3.08
C VAL A 206 7.14 4.37 4.24
N VAL A 207 6.69 4.68 5.45
CA VAL A 207 7.56 4.79 6.65
C VAL A 207 7.31 3.66 7.64
N SER A 208 6.05 3.34 7.90
CA SER A 208 5.65 2.26 8.80
C SER A 208 4.20 1.82 8.55
N VAL A 209 3.86 0.61 8.97
CA VAL A 209 2.50 0.04 8.99
C VAL A 209 2.12 -0.26 10.43
N PRO A 210 1.34 0.64 11.09
CA PRO A 210 0.98 0.46 12.49
C PRO A 210 0.16 -0.80 12.79
N HIS A 211 0.43 -1.46 13.91
CA HIS A 211 -0.23 -2.71 14.32
C HIS A 211 -1.62 -2.52 14.94
N ASP A 212 -1.94 -1.32 15.43
CA ASP A 212 -3.17 -0.99 16.18
C ASP A 212 -4.47 -1.05 15.37
N SER A 213 -4.37 -1.34 14.07
CA SER A 213 -5.49 -1.31 13.13
C SER A 213 -5.56 -2.58 12.28
N ASP A 214 -5.05 -3.72 12.78
CA ASP A 214 -4.92 -4.96 12.01
C ASP A 214 -4.20 -4.75 10.67
N CYS A 215 -3.18 -3.89 10.69
CA CYS A 215 -2.44 -3.45 9.50
C CYS A 215 -3.39 -2.91 8.41
N GLN A 216 -4.44 -2.17 8.77
CA GLN A 216 -5.34 -1.54 7.79
C GLN A 216 -4.89 -0.14 7.37
N LYS A 217 -3.94 0.47 8.10
CA LYS A 217 -3.36 1.77 7.75
C LYS A 217 -1.85 1.69 7.59
N LEU A 218 -1.31 2.64 6.85
CA LEU A 218 0.12 2.90 6.75
C LEU A 218 0.41 4.38 6.99
N ARG A 219 1.68 4.66 7.28
CA ARG A 219 2.24 6.00 7.31
C ARG A 219 3.13 6.21 6.09
N THR A 220 2.91 7.31 5.40
CA THR A 220 3.76 7.73 4.28
C THR A 220 4.22 9.18 4.46
N SER A 221 5.39 9.47 3.89
CA SER A 221 5.92 10.83 3.80
C SER A 221 5.40 11.61 2.59
N LYS A 222 4.86 10.91 1.58
CA LYS A 222 4.36 11.52 0.34
C LYS A 222 3.29 10.65 -0.33
N TYR A 223 2.33 11.30 -0.97
CA TYR A 223 1.34 10.66 -1.84
C TYR A 223 0.74 11.68 -2.81
N LYS A 224 0.02 11.19 -3.81
CA LYS A 224 -0.77 12.00 -4.75
C LYS A 224 -2.23 11.64 -4.65
N VAL A 225 -3.11 12.63 -4.62
CA VAL A 225 -4.56 12.40 -4.70
C VAL A 225 -4.95 12.23 -6.17
N VAL A 226 -5.52 11.08 -6.50
CA VAL A 226 -5.83 10.71 -7.90
C VAL A 226 -7.32 10.64 -8.20
N GLY A 227 -8.18 10.64 -7.18
CA GLY A 227 -9.63 10.67 -7.38
C GLY A 227 -10.43 10.78 -6.09
N VAL A 228 -11.71 11.09 -6.23
CA VAL A 228 -12.71 10.92 -5.18
C VAL A 228 -13.36 9.56 -5.40
N TYR A 229 -13.34 8.70 -4.38
CA TYR A 229 -14.03 7.42 -4.42
C TYR A 229 -15.51 7.59 -4.07
N GLU A 230 -15.80 8.26 -2.96
CA GLU A 230 -17.15 8.43 -2.40
C GLU A 230 -17.23 9.77 -1.67
N THR A 231 -18.36 10.45 -1.79
CA THR A 231 -18.73 11.58 -0.90
C THR A 231 -19.75 11.05 0.07
N ILE A 232 -19.50 11.27 1.36
CA ILE A 232 -20.34 10.78 2.45
C ILE A 232 -21.02 12.01 3.05
N ASP A 233 -22.34 12.04 2.97
CA ASP A 233 -23.14 13.05 3.64
C ASP A 233 -23.05 12.84 5.15
N ALA A 234 -23.01 13.94 5.91
CA ALA A 234 -23.13 13.84 7.35
C ALA A 234 -24.47 13.18 7.69
N PRO A 235 -24.50 12.22 8.63
CA PRO A 235 -25.78 11.71 9.11
C PRO A 235 -26.64 12.90 9.57
N PRO A 236 -27.95 12.90 9.27
CA PRO A 236 -28.83 13.92 9.79
C PRO A 236 -28.63 13.99 11.30
N LEU A 237 -28.52 15.21 11.85
CA LEU A 237 -28.53 15.39 13.29
C LEU A 237 -29.77 14.66 13.81
N GLU A 238 -29.57 13.67 14.68
CA GLU A 238 -30.71 13.11 15.39
C GLU A 238 -31.34 14.25 16.17
N ASP A 239 -32.58 14.61 15.83
CA ASP A 239 -33.43 15.52 16.58
C ASP A 239 -33.80 14.89 17.93
N ASN A 240 -32.83 14.45 18.72
CA ASN A 240 -33.06 14.02 20.09
C ASN A 240 -32.99 15.23 21.05
N TYR A 241 -33.81 16.23 20.75
CA TYR A 241 -34.40 17.12 21.76
C TYR A 241 -35.71 16.50 22.33
N GLY A 242 -35.87 15.17 22.22
CA GLY A 242 -36.98 14.41 22.76
C GLY A 242 -36.56 13.67 24.02
N ASP A 243 -36.89 14.25 25.18
CA ASP A 243 -36.85 13.60 26.49
C ASP A 243 -35.46 13.45 27.15
N MET A 244 -34.74 14.57 27.29
CA MET A 244 -33.93 14.73 28.50
C MET A 244 -34.89 14.92 29.67
N ASN A 245 -35.29 13.81 30.31
CA ASN A 245 -35.71 13.87 31.70
C ASN A 245 -34.57 14.55 32.46
N TYR A 246 -34.83 15.78 32.92
CA TYR A 246 -34.06 16.39 33.98
C TYR A 246 -34.04 15.39 35.12
N VAL A 247 -32.92 14.68 35.29
CA VAL A 247 -32.62 14.06 36.57
C VAL A 247 -32.36 15.24 37.49
N ASP A 248 -33.39 15.58 38.26
CA ASP A 248 -33.29 16.43 39.44
C ASP A 248 -32.23 15.80 40.35
N TRP A 249 -31.01 16.33 40.27
CA TRP A 249 -29.97 15.98 41.23
C TRP A 249 -30.37 16.68 42.52
N ASP A 250 -31.04 15.93 43.40
CA ASP A 250 -31.27 16.30 44.79
C ASP A 250 -29.98 16.91 45.37
N ASP A 251 -30.13 18.13 45.88
CA ASP A 251 -29.11 18.99 46.50
C ASP A 251 -28.44 18.28 47.69
N ASP A 252 -27.36 17.51 47.48
CA ASP A 252 -26.48 17.10 48.59
C ASP A 252 -25.08 16.61 48.15
N VAL A 253 -24.35 17.43 47.36
CA VAL A 253 -22.89 17.27 47.20
C VAL A 253 -22.19 18.53 47.69
N SER A 254 -21.63 18.43 48.90
CA SER A 254 -20.92 19.48 49.64
C SER A 254 -19.78 20.14 48.85
N ASP A 255 -19.80 21.48 48.86
CA ASP A 255 -18.90 22.46 48.22
C ASP A 255 -17.43 22.50 48.73
N GLU A 256 -16.78 21.37 49.03
CA GLU A 256 -15.37 21.41 49.50
C GLU A 256 -14.32 21.29 48.38
N TRP A 257 -14.72 20.96 47.15
CA TRP A 257 -13.78 20.73 46.04
C TRP A 257 -13.56 21.95 45.13
N ASN A 258 -14.34 23.03 45.29
CA ASN A 258 -14.30 24.19 44.40
C ASN A 258 -13.40 25.34 44.89
N GLU A 259 -13.03 25.36 46.17
CA GLU A 259 -12.18 26.42 46.74
C GLU A 259 -10.71 26.26 46.32
N GLY A 260 -10.20 25.03 46.26
CA GLY A 260 -8.80 24.77 45.88
C GLY A 260 -8.47 25.09 44.41
N TRP A 261 -9.46 25.00 43.52
CA TRP A 261 -9.27 25.34 42.10
C TRP A 261 -9.27 26.85 41.86
N ALA A 262 -10.10 27.59 42.61
CA ALA A 262 -10.16 29.05 42.55
C ALA A 262 -8.90 29.72 43.14
N GLU A 263 -8.36 29.19 44.24
CA GLU A 263 -7.13 29.71 44.86
C GLU A 263 -5.89 29.49 43.97
N GLY A 264 -5.78 28.33 43.32
CA GLY A 264 -4.68 28.03 42.38
C GLY A 264 -4.67 28.93 41.14
N TYR A 265 -5.85 29.27 40.62
CA TYR A 265 -5.99 30.15 39.45
C TYR A 265 -5.65 31.62 39.77
N ALA A 266 -5.98 32.09 40.98
CA ALA A 266 -5.65 33.43 41.44
C ALA A 266 -4.15 33.61 41.76
N ALA A 267 -3.48 32.56 42.26
CA ALA A 267 -2.04 32.59 42.53
C ALA A 267 -1.19 32.64 41.25
N GLY A 268 -1.67 32.05 40.15
CA GLY A 268 -0.97 32.05 38.85
C GLY A 268 -1.02 33.37 38.07
N GLN A 269 -1.88 34.32 38.45
CA GLN A 269 -2.01 35.62 37.78
C GLN A 269 -1.21 36.77 38.43
N LYS A 270 -0.45 36.50 39.50
CA LYS A 270 0.36 37.52 40.22
C LYS A 270 1.84 37.17 40.37
N GLY A 271 2.42 36.40 39.45
CA GLY A 271 3.85 36.06 39.46
C GLY A 271 4.61 36.63 38.28
N ASP A 272 5.08 37.88 38.42
CA ASP A 272 6.37 38.35 37.91
C ASP A 272 7.32 38.49 39.11
#